data_AF-A0AAU5UJ05-F1
#
_entry.id   AF-A0AAU5UJ05-F1
#
_cell.length_a   1.000
_cell.length_b   1.000
_cell.length_c   1.000
_cell.angle_alpha   90.00
_cell.angle_beta   90.00
_cell.angle_gamma   90.00
#
_symmetry.space_group_name_H-M   'P 1'
#
loop_
_entity.id
_entity.type
_entity.pdbx_description
1 polymer ?
#
loop_
_entity_poly.entity_id
_entity_poly.type
_entity_poly.pdbx_seq_one_letter_code
_entity_poly.pdbx_strand_id
1 'polypeptide(L)' 'MPLEDTEPISLITPTTAAELLPHMLTRFRLGYQDPLIFGTTKPEAVLIPYTLWHTLSPVDNSGPDQR' A
#
# COMPACT_ATOMS: atom_id res chain seq x y z
N MET A 1 26.99 -9.48 -4.24
CA MET A 1 25.89 -9.02 -5.13
C MET A 1 25.62 -7.57 -4.76
N PRO A 2 25.58 -6.62 -5.70
CA PRO A 2 25.17 -5.27 -5.34
C PRO A 2 23.69 -5.31 -4.97
N LEU A 3 23.34 -4.69 -3.85
CA LEU A 3 21.96 -4.48 -3.41
C LEU A 3 21.25 -3.75 -4.55
N GLU A 4 20.22 -4.37 -5.10
CA GLU A 4 19.37 -3.79 -6.14
C GLU A 4 18.94 -2.39 -5.67
N ASP A 5 19.24 -1.38 -6.48
CA ASP A 5 18.84 0.02 -6.26
C ASP A 5 17.33 0.04 -6.06
N THR A 6 16.91 -0.04 -4.80
CA THR A 6 15.51 0.00 -4.43
C THR A 6 15.12 1.43 -4.65
N GLU A 7 14.35 1.68 -5.73
CA GLU A 7 13.90 3.00 -6.11
C GLU A 7 13.37 3.73 -4.85
N PRO A 8 13.82 4.96 -4.56
CA PRO A 8 13.52 5.60 -3.29
C PRO A 8 12.01 5.69 -3.12
N ILE A 9 11.51 5.03 -2.08
CA ILE A 9 10.09 5.10 -1.71
C ILE A 9 9.76 6.57 -1.48
N SER A 10 8.85 7.10 -2.30
CA SER A 10 8.37 8.49 -2.18
C SER A 10 7.56 8.64 -0.89
N LEU A 11 8.24 8.87 0.23
CA LEU A 11 7.65 9.08 1.54
C LEU A 11 7.09 10.49 1.65
N ILE A 12 5.79 10.61 1.91
CA ILE A 12 5.14 11.90 2.20
C ILE A 12 4.75 11.99 3.67
N THR A 13 4.56 13.22 4.17
CA THR A 13 4.12 13.44 5.56
C THR A 13 2.65 13.02 5.75
N PRO A 14 2.22 12.67 6.98
CA PRO A 14 0.82 12.40 7.27
C PRO A 14 -0.13 13.57 6.91
N THR A 15 0.32 14.82 7.08
CA THR A 15 -0.44 16.02 6.70
C THR A 15 -0.67 16.06 5.19
N THR A 16 0.39 15.88 4.40
CA THR A 16 0.29 15.81 2.93
C THR A 16 -0.57 14.62 2.48
N ALA A 17 -0.47 13.48 3.15
CA ALA A 17 -1.30 12.32 2.85
C ALA A 17 -2.79 12.60 3.07
N ALA A 18 -3.15 13.33 4.13
CA ALA A 18 -4.53 13.73 4.41
C ALA A 18 -5.08 14.67 3.33
N GLU A 19 -4.26 15.61 2.85
CA GLU A 19 -4.63 16.52 1.76
C GLU A 19 -4.82 15.78 0.42
N LEU A 20 -3.97 14.79 0.14
CA LEU A 20 -4.02 14.02 -1.11
C LEU A 20 -5.04 12.88 -1.11
N LEU A 21 -5.58 12.50 0.06
CA LEU A 21 -6.47 11.35 0.20
C LEU A 21 -7.68 11.39 -0.76
N PRO A 22 -8.42 12.50 -0.93
CA PRO A 22 -9.55 12.53 -1.87
C PRO A 22 -9.15 12.28 -3.33
N HIS A 23 -7.98 12.79 -3.73
CA HIS A 23 -7.43 12.59 -5.07
C HIS A 23 -7.00 11.14 -5.28
N MET A 24 -6.33 10.54 -4.29
CA MET A 24 -5.93 9.13 -4.35
C MET A 24 -7.13 8.19 -4.44
N LEU A 25 -8.18 8.43 -3.64
CA LEU A 25 -9.42 7.64 -3.73
C LEU A 25 -10.09 7.78 -5.10
N THR A 26 -10.00 8.94 -5.74
CA THR A 26 -10.49 9.15 -7.11
C THR A 26 -9.67 8.35 -8.12
N ARG A 27 -8.34 8.34 -7.99
CA ARG A 27 -7.46 7.52 -8.84
C ARG A 27 -7.76 6.03 -8.69
N PHE A 28 -7.97 5.54 -7.47
CA PHE A 28 -8.32 4.13 -7.25
C PHE A 28 -9.63 3.73 -7.94
N ARG A 29 -10.64 4.61 -7.95
CA ARG A 29 -11.89 4.37 -8.69
C ARG A 29 -11.68 4.31 -10.22
N LEU A 30 -10.66 5.00 -10.71
CA LEU A 30 -10.24 4.96 -12.12
C LEU A 30 -9.33 3.76 -12.45
N GLY A 31 -9.06 2.89 -11.48
CA GLY A 31 -8.29 1.65 -11.67
C GLY A 31 -6.79 1.78 -11.45
N TYR A 32 -6.28 2.94 -11.04
CA TYR A 32 -4.88 3.09 -10.64
C TYR A 32 -4.61 2.31 -9.36
N GLN A 33 -3.43 1.68 -9.26
CA GLN A 33 -3.05 0.82 -8.13
C GLN A 33 -1.78 1.30 -7.40
N ASP A 34 -1.26 2.46 -7.75
CA ASP A 34 -0.06 3.02 -7.14
C ASP A 34 -0.26 3.23 -5.62
N PRO A 35 0.57 2.64 -4.75
CA PRO A 35 0.45 2.80 -3.30
C PRO A 35 0.85 4.22 -2.88
N LEU A 36 0.13 4.78 -1.90
CA LEU A 36 0.54 6.00 -1.22
C LEU A 36 1.19 5.63 0.11
N ILE A 37 2.50 5.88 0.25
CA ILE A 37 3.27 5.57 1.46
C ILE A 37 3.56 6.86 2.21
N PHE A 38 3.26 6.89 3.51
CA PHE A 38 3.42 8.08 4.32
C PHE A 38 3.95 7.80 5.72
N GLY A 39 4.59 8.81 6.29
CA GLY A 39 5.25 8.78 7.59
C GLY A 39 6.19 9.97 7.77
N THR A 40 6.81 10.08 8.94
CA THR A 40 7.59 11.27 9.31
C THR A 40 9.08 11.08 9.01
N THR A 41 9.69 10.03 9.58
CA THR A 41 11.13 9.72 9.42
C THR A 41 11.36 8.37 8.74
N LYS A 42 10.31 7.57 8.63
CA LYS A 42 10.25 6.26 7.98
C LYS A 42 8.81 6.02 7.53
N PRO A 43 8.56 5.04 6.63
CA PRO A 43 7.21 4.59 6.35
C PRO A 43 6.48 4.18 7.64
N GLU A 44 5.31 4.76 7.88
CA GLU A 44 4.45 4.45 9.02
C GLU A 44 3.16 3.75 8.56
N ALA A 45 2.66 4.13 7.38
CA ALA A 45 1.48 3.53 6.79
C ALA A 45 1.53 3.54 5.26
N VAL A 46 0.73 2.66 4.68
CA VAL A 46 0.50 2.57 3.24
C VAL A 46 -1.00 2.55 2.97
N LEU A 47 -1.41 3.29 1.94
CA LEU A 47 -2.76 3.26 1.42
C LEU A 47 -2.75 2.62 0.04
N ILE A 48 -3.53 1.56 -0.10
CA ILE A 48 -3.72 0.79 -1.34
C ILE A 48 -5.20 0.55 -1.61
N PRO A 49 -5.60 0.25 -2.86
CA PRO A 49 -6.95 -0.23 -3.14
C PRO A 49 -7.26 -1.52 -2.37
N TYR A 50 -8.50 -1.65 -1.90
CA TYR A 50 -8.95 -2.85 -1.18
C TYR A 50 -8.76 -4.14 -2.00
N THR A 51 -8.99 -4.09 -3.31
CA THR A 51 -8.78 -5.23 -4.21
C THR A 51 -7.32 -5.67 -4.25
N LEU A 52 -6.37 -4.72 -4.25
CA LEU A 52 -4.94 -5.01 -4.17
C LEU A 52 -4.56 -5.57 -2.81
N TRP A 53 -5.11 -5.03 -1.72
CA TRP A 53 -4.89 -5.61 -0.39
C TRP A 53 -5.37 -7.07 -0.33
N HIS A 54 -6.52 -7.38 -0.92
CA HIS A 54 -7.07 -8.74 -0.94
C HIS A 54 -6.21 -9.73 -1.75
N THR A 55 -5.48 -9.28 -2.78
CA THR A 55 -4.54 -10.16 -3.50
C THR A 55 -3.23 -10.35 -2.74
N LEU A 56 -2.79 -9.33 -1.99
CA LEU A 56 -1.56 -9.36 -1.18
C LEU A 56 -1.72 -10.07 0.15
N SER A 57 -2.93 -10.10 0.70
CA SER A 57 -3.30 -10.83 1.90
C SER A 57 -4.06 -12.08 1.50
N PRO A 58 -3.38 -13.14 1.01
CA PRO A 58 -4.02 -14.44 0.91
C PRO A 58 -4.39 -14.81 2.35
N VAL A 59 -5.67 -14.71 2.67
CA VAL A 59 -6.19 -15.35 3.88
C VAL A 59 -5.69 -16.79 3.82
N ASP A 60 -4.90 -17.13 4.83
CA ASP A 60 -4.33 -18.45 5.06
C ASP A 60 -5.46 -19.49 5.01
N ASN A 61 -5.70 -20.09 3.85
CA ASN A 61 -6.59 -21.25 3.69
C ASN A 61 -5.85 -22.53 4.16
N SER A 62 -5.17 -22.42 5.29
CA SER A 62 -4.43 -23.51 5.95
C SER A 62 -5.18 -23.98 7.20
N GLY A 63 -6.34 -24.63 6.99
CA GLY A 63 -6.85 -25.67 7.89
C GLY A 63 -7.96 -25.32 8.91
N PRO A 64 -8.70 -26.33 9.41
CA PRO A 64 -8.20 -27.69 9.59
C PRO A 64 -8.72 -28.71 8.57
N ASP A 65 -7.79 -29.58 8.18
CA ASP A 65 -8.03 -30.96 7.76
C ASP A 65 -9.06 -31.61 8.70
N GLN A 66 -10.30 -31.81 8.24
CA GLN A 66 -11.23 -32.74 8.89
C GLN A 66 -11.18 -34.06 8.12
N ARG A 67 -10.43 -34.99 8.71
CA ARG A 67 -10.46 -36.43 8.46
C ARG A 67 -11.87 -37.00 8.46
#